data_AF-A0A353Q4L7-F1
#
_entry.id   AF-A0A353Q4L7-F1
#
_cell.length_a   1.000
_cell.length_b   1.000
_cell.length_c   1.000
_cell.angle_alpha   90.00
_cell.angle_beta   90.00
_cell.angle_gamma   90.00
#
_symmetry.space_group_name_H-M   'P 1'
#
loop_
_entity.id
_entity.type
_entity.pdbx_description
1 polymer ?
#
loop_
_entity_poly.entity_id
_entity_poly.type
_entity_poly.pdbx_seq_one_letter_code
_entity_poly.pdbx_strand_id
1 'polypeptide(L)'
;MMITLWVVLILFSIVQTKIVHYSSMCYFPITFLAAWYIDKWTNGDVKIGKGIIIPLMIVGIVVGLAAFAIPFIDAWKSLLIPYIGDEFTRGNLQAMSSWIGFEWLFGVVLIAAVILFAVFLRNRPKAIFTLLAGCLVFIYGGVFFITPQVEKYSQHAAIEFYQSKRGEDCYILPLHKSYAHYFYSDRQPQNTNTDREFLQRGAIDKPAYFVLRNQQREVDGFVSQTVDAMKLYDKNGFAFYARYPK
;
A
#
# COMPACT_ATOMS: atom_id res chain seq x y z
N MET A 1 10.53 2.46 -26.64
CA MET A 1 9.48 2.18 -25.64
C MET A 1 9.20 0.68 -25.49
N MET A 2 8.92 -0.07 -26.56
CA MET A 2 8.76 -1.54 -26.43
C MET A 2 10.01 -2.25 -25.88
N ILE A 3 11.20 -1.86 -26.32
CA ILE A 3 12.46 -2.40 -25.79
C ILE A 3 12.54 -2.16 -24.27
N THR A 4 12.27 -0.94 -23.83
CA THR A 4 12.22 -0.58 -22.40
C THR A 4 11.21 -1.44 -21.63
N LEU A 5 10.01 -1.63 -22.16
CA LEU A 5 8.99 -2.48 -21.53
C LEU A 5 9.49 -3.91 -21.34
N TRP A 6 10.01 -4.53 -22.40
CA TRP A 6 10.46 -5.93 -22.36
C TRP A 6 11.70 -6.12 -21.50
N VAL A 7 12.68 -5.22 -21.58
CA VAL A 7 13.87 -5.26 -20.73
C VAL A 7 13.45 -5.25 -19.26
N VAL A 8 12.54 -4.35 -18.88
CA VAL A 8 12.07 -4.23 -17.51
C VAL A 8 11.30 -5.49 -17.08
N LEU A 9 10.37 -6.00 -17.89
CA LEU A 9 9.59 -7.21 -17.57
C LEU A 9 10.46 -8.48 -17.47
N ILE A 10 11.41 -8.66 -18.39
CA ILE A 10 12.31 -9.82 -18.40
C ILE A 10 13.26 -9.76 -17.20
N LEU A 11 13.88 -8.61 -16.95
CA LEU A 11 14.78 -8.43 -15.81
C LEU A 11 14.03 -8.73 -14.50
N PHE A 12 12.80 -8.25 -14.33
CA PHE A 12 11.99 -8.57 -13.15
C PHE A 12 11.50 -10.00 -13.04
N SER A 13 11.48 -10.74 -14.16
CA SER A 13 11.15 -12.16 -14.14
C SER A 13 12.33 -13.00 -13.63
N ILE A 14 13.57 -12.53 -13.81
CA ILE A 14 14.80 -13.27 -13.49
C ILE A 14 15.32 -12.93 -12.08
N VAL A 15 15.19 -11.68 -11.62
CA VAL A 15 15.69 -11.28 -10.29
C VAL A 15 14.86 -11.88 -9.15
N GLN A 16 15.55 -12.32 -8.09
CA GLN A 16 14.93 -12.95 -6.92
C GLN A 16 14.23 -11.93 -6.02
N THR A 17 14.79 -10.72 -5.90
CA THR A 17 14.21 -9.67 -5.04
C THR A 17 13.22 -8.84 -5.84
N LYS A 18 11.93 -9.01 -5.54
CA LYS A 18 10.83 -8.26 -6.17
C LYS A 18 10.27 -7.27 -5.16
N ILE A 19 10.56 -5.98 -5.36
CA ILE A 19 9.92 -4.88 -4.62
C ILE A 19 8.87 -4.26 -5.54
N VAL A 20 7.69 -3.97 -5.01
CA VAL A 20 6.51 -3.51 -5.79
C VAL A 20 6.82 -2.32 -6.70
N HIS A 21 7.67 -1.39 -6.27
CA HIS A 21 8.01 -0.19 -7.03
C HIS A 21 9.01 -0.40 -8.17
N TYR A 22 9.66 -1.56 -8.25
CA TYR A 22 10.71 -1.74 -9.24
C TYR A 22 10.16 -1.76 -10.67
N SER A 23 8.93 -2.22 -10.86
CA SER A 23 8.20 -2.14 -12.14
C SER A 23 7.68 -0.74 -12.49
N SER A 24 7.97 0.30 -11.69
CA SER A 24 7.55 1.68 -11.97
C SER A 24 8.09 2.22 -13.29
N MET A 25 9.25 1.74 -13.74
CA MET A 25 9.79 2.09 -15.07
C MET A 25 8.86 1.64 -16.21
N CYS A 26 7.97 0.66 -15.97
CA CYS A 26 6.95 0.27 -16.95
C CYS A 26 5.85 1.32 -17.14
N TYR A 27 5.68 2.28 -16.23
CA TYR A 27 4.64 3.30 -16.37
C TYR A 27 4.84 4.14 -17.64
N PHE A 28 6.08 4.52 -17.96
CA PHE A 28 6.38 5.28 -19.18
C PHE A 28 6.05 4.53 -20.48
N PRO A 29 6.59 3.32 -20.73
CA PRO A 29 6.30 2.62 -21.98
C PRO A 29 4.84 2.17 -22.08
N ILE A 30 4.16 1.80 -20.97
CA ILE A 30 2.72 1.45 -21.01
C ILE A 30 1.89 2.67 -21.39
N THR A 31 2.15 3.83 -20.75
CA THR A 31 1.43 5.08 -21.05
C THR A 31 1.67 5.52 -22.49
N PHE A 32 2.92 5.43 -22.97
CA PHE A 32 3.26 5.73 -24.36
C PHE A 32 2.52 4.81 -25.34
N LEU A 33 2.52 3.49 -25.11
CA LEU A 33 1.85 2.54 -25.99
C LEU A 33 0.33 2.75 -26.01
N ALA A 34 -0.27 3.07 -24.85
CA ALA A 34 -1.68 3.43 -24.77
C ALA A 34 -2.00 4.70 -25.55
N ALA A 35 -1.21 5.76 -25.38
CA ALA A 35 -1.39 7.03 -26.10
C ALA A 35 -1.19 6.85 -27.62
N TRP A 36 -0.15 6.13 -28.04
CA TRP A 36 0.09 5.79 -29.44
C TRP A 36 -1.07 5.01 -30.06
N TYR A 37 -1.62 4.03 -29.33
CA TYR A 37 -2.78 3.27 -29.81
C TYR A 37 -4.04 4.16 -29.93
N ILE A 38 -4.27 5.06 -28.97
CA ILE A 38 -5.39 6.01 -29.01
C ILE A 38 -5.25 6.98 -30.20
N ASP A 39 -4.05 7.48 -30.48
CA ASP A 39 -3.78 8.33 -31.66
C ASP A 39 -4.12 7.59 -32.96
N LYS A 40 -3.58 6.39 -33.15
CA LYS A 40 -3.90 5.53 -34.29
C LYS A 40 -5.38 5.23 -34.42
N TRP A 41 -6.06 4.97 -33.31
CA TRP A 41 -7.51 4.73 -33.32
C TRP A 41 -8.28 5.99 -33.70
N THR A 42 -7.86 7.16 -33.23
CA THR A 42 -8.50 8.45 -33.52
C THR A 42 -8.33 8.82 -35.00
N ASN A 43 -7.15 8.60 -35.57
CA ASN A 43 -6.84 8.81 -36.99
C ASN A 43 -7.50 7.77 -37.93
N GLY A 44 -8.01 6.66 -37.38
CA GLY A 44 -8.69 5.61 -38.15
C GLY A 44 -7.76 4.53 -38.72
N ASP A 45 -6.47 4.60 -38.41
CA ASP A 45 -5.45 3.63 -38.81
C ASP A 45 -5.69 2.24 -38.20
N VAL A 46 -6.34 2.19 -37.03
CA VAL A 46 -6.68 0.94 -36.34
C VAL A 46 -8.13 0.96 -35.86
N LYS A 47 -8.72 -0.24 -35.77
CA LYS A 47 -10.03 -0.44 -35.12
C LYS A 47 -9.82 -1.01 -33.73
N ILE A 48 -10.56 -0.48 -32.75
CA ILE A 48 -10.56 -1.03 -31.40
C ILE A 48 -11.36 -2.34 -31.39
N GLY A 49 -10.65 -3.43 -31.13
CA GLY A 49 -11.23 -4.77 -31.09
C GLY A 49 -11.73 -5.16 -29.70
N LYS A 50 -12.56 -6.22 -29.66
CA LYS A 50 -13.02 -6.82 -28.40
C LYS A 50 -11.88 -7.27 -27.49
N GLY A 51 -10.73 -7.62 -28.05
CA GLY A 51 -9.52 -8.01 -27.29
C GLY A 51 -8.93 -6.89 -26.42
N ILE A 52 -9.26 -5.62 -26.67
CA ILE A 52 -8.87 -4.50 -25.80
C ILE A 52 -10.02 -4.13 -24.87
N ILE A 53 -11.24 -4.07 -25.42
CA ILE A 53 -12.43 -3.64 -24.67
C ILE A 53 -12.73 -4.61 -23.52
N ILE A 54 -12.72 -5.92 -23.76
CA ILE A 54 -13.11 -6.90 -22.74
C ILE A 54 -12.15 -6.88 -21.54
N PRO A 55 -10.81 -6.95 -21.70
CA PRO A 55 -9.89 -6.84 -20.57
C PRO A 55 -10.01 -5.49 -19.84
N LEU A 56 -10.16 -4.38 -20.58
CA LEU A 56 -10.36 -3.05 -20.00
C LEU A 56 -11.61 -3.02 -19.11
N MET A 57 -12.73 -3.59 -19.59
CA MET A 57 -13.97 -3.68 -18.83
C MET A 57 -13.81 -4.56 -17.59
N ILE A 58 -13.20 -5.73 -17.71
CA ILE A 58 -12.99 -6.65 -16.58
C ILE A 58 -12.15 -5.97 -15.50
N VAL A 59 -11.00 -5.40 -15.87
CA VAL A 59 -10.10 -4.74 -14.91
C VAL A 59 -10.79 -3.53 -14.28
N GLY A 60 -11.39 -2.65 -15.08
CA GLY A 60 -12.07 -1.46 -14.56
C GLY A 60 -13.24 -1.79 -13.62
N ILE A 61 -14.03 -2.81 -13.95
CA ILE A 61 -15.15 -3.25 -13.10
C ILE A 61 -14.63 -3.90 -11.82
N VAL A 62 -13.66 -4.82 -11.88
CA VAL A 62 -13.12 -5.48 -10.69
C VAL A 62 -12.46 -4.48 -9.75
N VAL A 63 -11.64 -3.55 -10.27
CA VAL A 63 -11.00 -2.49 -9.48
C VAL A 63 -12.06 -1.54 -8.91
N GLY A 64 -13.05 -1.15 -9.71
CA GLY A 64 -14.13 -0.28 -9.27
C GLY A 64 -15.00 -0.92 -8.18
N LEU A 65 -15.29 -2.23 -8.29
CA LEU A 65 -16.02 -2.98 -7.26
C LEU A 65 -15.21 -3.10 -5.96
N ALA A 66 -13.90 -3.35 -6.05
CA ALA A 66 -13.04 -3.38 -4.88
C ALA A 66 -13.02 -2.01 -4.17
N ALA A 67 -12.90 -0.92 -4.91
CA ALA A 67 -12.93 0.44 -4.37
C ALA A 67 -14.33 0.84 -3.85
N PHE A 68 -15.40 0.32 -4.44
CA PHE A 68 -16.76 0.48 -3.93
C PHE A 68 -16.94 -0.27 -2.60
N ALA A 69 -16.40 -1.49 -2.49
CA ALA A 69 -16.60 -2.36 -1.33
C ALA A 69 -15.73 -1.97 -0.12
N ILE A 70 -14.51 -1.47 -0.35
CA ILE A 70 -13.54 -1.24 0.73
C ILE A 70 -14.03 -0.30 1.86
N PRO A 71 -14.82 0.76 1.63
CA PRO A 71 -15.32 1.62 2.70
C PRO A 71 -16.28 0.90 3.64
N PHE A 72 -16.91 -0.19 3.18
CA PHE A 72 -17.84 -0.99 3.98
C PHE A 72 -17.13 -2.04 4.84
N ILE A 73 -15.80 -2.08 4.86
CA ILE A 73 -15.03 -3.05 5.64
C ILE A 73 -15.40 -3.01 7.13
N ASP A 74 -15.68 -1.84 7.71
CA ASP A 74 -16.07 -1.70 9.11
C ASP A 74 -17.41 -2.38 9.43
N ALA A 75 -18.32 -2.45 8.47
CA ALA A 75 -19.61 -3.11 8.66
C ALA A 75 -19.50 -4.65 8.68
N TRP A 76 -18.49 -5.21 8.00
CA TRP A 76 -18.37 -6.67 7.81
C TRP A 76 -17.13 -7.28 8.45
N LYS A 77 -16.18 -6.48 8.94
CA LYS A 77 -14.94 -7.00 9.55
C LYS A 77 -15.20 -7.94 10.72
N SER A 78 -16.25 -7.69 11.52
CA SER A 78 -16.64 -8.59 12.62
C SER A 78 -17.03 -9.99 12.14
N LEU A 79 -17.60 -10.10 10.94
CA LEU A 79 -17.93 -11.37 10.29
C LEU A 79 -16.69 -12.03 9.68
N LEU A 80 -15.70 -11.24 9.25
CA LEU A 80 -14.47 -11.73 8.61
C LEU A 80 -13.42 -12.20 9.63
N ILE A 81 -13.28 -11.50 10.76
CA ILE A 81 -12.26 -11.76 11.80
C ILE A 81 -12.20 -13.24 12.24
N PRO A 82 -13.32 -13.95 12.47
CA PRO A 82 -13.29 -15.37 12.85
C PRO A 82 -12.64 -16.29 11.82
N TYR A 83 -12.67 -15.94 10.54
CA TYR A 83 -12.11 -16.75 9.44
C TYR A 83 -10.64 -16.40 9.14
N ILE A 84 -10.09 -15.36 9.77
CA ILE A 84 -8.72 -14.91 9.57
C ILE A 84 -7.82 -15.58 10.62
N GLY A 85 -7.03 -16.57 10.18
CA GLY A 85 -6.08 -17.26 11.07
C GLY A 85 -4.89 -16.39 11.50
N ASP A 86 -4.54 -15.36 10.72
CA ASP A 86 -3.40 -14.50 10.99
C ASP A 86 -3.71 -13.44 12.07
N GLU A 87 -2.98 -13.49 13.18
CA GLU A 87 -3.13 -12.58 14.33
C GLU A 87 -2.83 -11.12 13.97
N PHE A 88 -1.81 -10.90 13.12
CA PHE A 88 -1.46 -9.56 12.66
C PHE A 88 -2.61 -8.91 11.90
N THR A 89 -3.19 -9.62 10.94
CA THR A 89 -4.33 -9.15 10.15
C THR A 89 -5.58 -8.95 11.02
N ARG A 90 -5.85 -9.84 11.97
CA ARG A 90 -6.95 -9.63 12.94
C ARG A 90 -6.75 -8.35 13.75
N GLY A 91 -5.54 -8.11 14.25
CA GLY A 91 -5.19 -6.89 14.98
C GLY A 91 -5.33 -5.63 14.12
N ASN A 92 -4.88 -5.67 12.87
CA ASN A 92 -5.03 -4.57 11.92
C ASN A 92 -6.51 -4.18 11.70
N LEU A 93 -7.41 -5.16 11.60
CA LEU A 93 -8.85 -4.92 11.43
C LEU A 93 -9.52 -4.32 12.68
N GLN A 94 -8.89 -4.41 13.86
CA GLN A 94 -9.38 -3.72 15.06
C GLN A 94 -9.20 -2.20 14.98
N ALA A 95 -8.39 -1.70 14.02
CA ALA A 95 -8.29 -0.27 13.78
C ALA A 95 -9.67 0.34 13.51
N MET A 96 -9.94 1.49 14.13
CA MET A 96 -11.10 2.31 13.80
C MET A 96 -10.72 3.22 12.65
N SER A 97 -11.37 3.05 11.50
CA SER A 97 -11.25 4.03 10.43
C SER A 97 -12.35 5.08 10.56
N SER A 98 -12.15 6.21 9.89
CA SER A 98 -13.07 7.35 9.95
C SER A 98 -13.65 7.62 8.56
N TRP A 99 -14.23 6.60 7.93
CA TRP A 99 -14.81 6.77 6.59
C TRP A 99 -15.89 7.86 6.64
N ILE A 100 -15.89 8.75 5.66
CA ILE A 100 -16.80 9.89 5.57
C ILE A 100 -18.18 9.42 5.09
N GLY A 101 -18.22 8.34 4.29
CA GLY A 101 -19.45 7.67 3.84
C GLY A 101 -19.76 7.84 2.35
N PHE A 102 -18.94 8.58 1.60
CA PHE A 102 -19.13 8.80 0.16
C PHE A 102 -18.03 8.15 -0.70
N GLU A 103 -17.01 7.57 -0.10
CA GLU A 103 -15.82 7.06 -0.78
C GLU A 103 -16.14 5.96 -1.81
N TRP A 104 -17.22 5.21 -1.60
CA TRP A 104 -17.73 4.20 -2.53
C TRP A 104 -18.08 4.79 -3.91
N LEU A 105 -18.39 6.09 -3.97
CA LEU A 105 -18.68 6.80 -5.23
C LEU A 105 -17.50 6.74 -6.20
N PHE A 106 -16.26 6.74 -5.72
CA PHE A 106 -15.10 6.66 -6.61
C PHE A 106 -15.06 5.33 -7.37
N GLY A 107 -15.40 4.22 -6.69
CA GLY A 107 -15.57 2.92 -7.34
C GLY A 107 -16.68 2.95 -8.42
N VAL A 108 -17.81 3.58 -8.12
CA VAL A 108 -18.92 3.76 -9.08
C VAL A 108 -18.50 4.61 -10.27
N VAL A 109 -17.75 5.70 -10.06
CA VAL A 109 -17.23 6.55 -11.14
C VAL A 109 -16.36 5.75 -12.09
N LEU A 110 -15.46 4.89 -11.59
CA LEU A 110 -14.63 4.05 -12.46
C LEU A 110 -15.47 3.04 -13.27
N ILE A 111 -16.44 2.37 -12.62
CA ILE A 111 -17.35 1.43 -13.30
C ILE A 111 -18.16 2.15 -14.38
N ALA A 112 -18.73 3.31 -14.06
CA ALA A 112 -19.49 4.11 -15.00
C ALA A 112 -18.61 4.58 -16.17
N ALA A 113 -17.37 5.00 -15.90
CA ALA A 113 -16.44 5.45 -16.93
C ALA A 113 -16.11 4.35 -17.96
N VAL A 114 -15.85 3.12 -17.51
CA VAL A 114 -15.57 2.01 -18.43
C VAL A 114 -16.81 1.56 -19.21
N ILE A 115 -17.99 1.53 -18.58
CA ILE A 115 -19.25 1.24 -19.27
C ILE A 115 -19.55 2.30 -20.33
N LEU A 116 -19.47 3.58 -19.97
CA LEU A 116 -19.74 4.69 -20.89
C LEU A 116 -18.70 4.78 -22.00
N PHE A 117 -17.43 4.44 -21.73
CA PHE A 117 -16.42 4.26 -22.77
C PHE A 117 -16.87 3.24 -23.82
N ALA A 118 -17.36 2.07 -23.39
CA ALA A 118 -17.86 1.03 -24.29
C ALA A 118 -19.12 1.47 -25.08
N VAL A 119 -20.01 2.24 -24.45
CA VAL A 119 -21.22 2.79 -25.10
C VAL A 119 -20.84 3.84 -26.16
N PHE A 120 -19.86 4.70 -25.87
CA PHE A 120 -19.47 5.80 -26.75
C PHE A 120 -18.42 5.44 -27.81
N LEU A 121 -18.07 4.16 -28.02
CA LEU A 121 -17.02 3.74 -28.98
C LEU A 121 -17.19 4.30 -30.40
N ARG A 122 -18.43 4.60 -30.84
CA ARG A 122 -18.69 5.25 -32.13
C ARG A 122 -18.29 6.72 -32.16
N ASN A 123 -18.34 7.40 -31.02
CA ASN A 123 -17.90 8.78 -30.83
C ASN A 123 -16.55 8.79 -30.08
N ARG A 124 -15.46 8.60 -30.84
CA ARG A 124 -14.09 8.39 -30.29
C ARG A 124 -13.68 9.48 -29.29
N PRO A 125 -13.82 10.79 -29.57
CA PRO A 125 -13.44 11.84 -28.62
C PRO A 125 -14.21 11.73 -27.30
N LYS A 126 -15.53 11.48 -27.37
CA LYS A 126 -16.37 11.33 -26.19
C LYS A 126 -16.02 10.08 -25.37
N ALA A 127 -15.72 8.96 -26.03
CA ALA A 127 -15.28 7.74 -25.35
C ALA A 127 -13.95 7.97 -24.60
N ILE A 128 -12.94 8.50 -25.29
CA ILE A 128 -11.62 8.78 -24.70
C ILE A 128 -11.75 9.74 -23.52
N PHE A 129 -12.46 10.86 -23.71
CA PHE A 129 -12.68 11.83 -22.65
C PHE A 129 -13.36 11.20 -21.42
N THR A 130 -14.40 10.41 -21.63
CA THR A 130 -15.14 9.77 -20.52
C THR A 130 -14.25 8.82 -19.72
N LEU A 131 -13.44 8.00 -20.41
CA LEU A 131 -12.51 7.09 -19.75
C LEU A 131 -11.44 7.85 -18.95
N LEU A 132 -10.79 8.83 -19.58
CA LEU A 132 -9.71 9.58 -18.94
C LEU A 132 -10.20 10.44 -17.77
N ALA A 133 -11.33 11.12 -17.93
CA ALA A 133 -11.94 11.92 -16.87
C ALA A 133 -12.38 11.04 -15.69
N GLY A 134 -12.99 9.88 -15.97
CA GLY A 134 -13.37 8.92 -14.94
C GLY A 134 -12.17 8.36 -14.18
N CYS A 135 -11.10 7.97 -14.89
CA CYS A 135 -9.85 7.54 -14.28
C CYS A 135 -9.22 8.65 -13.43
N LEU A 136 -9.22 9.90 -13.89
CA LEU A 136 -8.70 11.03 -13.14
C LEU A 136 -9.46 11.21 -11.83
N VAL A 137 -10.79 11.27 -11.87
CA VAL A 137 -11.62 11.42 -10.67
C VAL A 137 -11.43 10.23 -9.73
N PHE A 138 -11.38 9.01 -10.25
CA PHE A 138 -11.13 7.80 -9.46
C PHE A 138 -9.76 7.83 -8.77
N ILE A 139 -8.69 8.14 -9.50
CA ILE A 139 -7.32 8.12 -8.96
C ILE A 139 -7.15 9.20 -7.90
N TYR A 140 -7.50 10.45 -8.21
CA TYR A 140 -7.35 11.55 -7.25
C TYR A 140 -8.27 11.35 -6.03
N GLY A 141 -9.52 10.95 -6.26
CA GLY A 141 -10.44 10.63 -5.17
C GLY A 141 -9.95 9.49 -4.30
N GLY A 142 -9.43 8.42 -4.91
CA GLY A 142 -8.84 7.29 -4.20
C GLY A 142 -7.65 7.70 -3.34
N VAL A 143 -6.71 8.48 -3.89
CA VAL A 143 -5.52 8.96 -3.16
C VAL A 143 -5.90 9.83 -1.96
N PHE A 144 -6.87 10.74 -2.11
CA PHE A 144 -7.22 11.67 -1.04
C PHE A 144 -8.18 11.09 0.01
N PHE A 145 -9.11 10.21 -0.39
CA PHE A 145 -10.18 9.77 0.50
C PHE A 145 -10.10 8.28 0.87
N ILE A 146 -9.60 7.41 -0.02
CA ILE A 146 -9.54 5.97 0.25
C ILE A 146 -8.19 5.58 0.87
N THR A 147 -7.08 6.02 0.27
CA THR A 147 -5.73 5.62 0.69
C THR A 147 -5.44 5.93 2.17
N PRO A 148 -5.76 7.11 2.72
CA PRO A 148 -5.50 7.40 4.14
C PRO A 148 -6.29 6.47 5.08
N GLN A 149 -7.46 5.99 4.65
CA GLN A 149 -8.29 5.11 5.44
C GLN A 149 -7.75 3.68 5.42
N VAL A 150 -7.27 3.22 4.27
CA VAL A 150 -6.57 1.93 4.14
C VAL A 150 -5.26 1.92 4.93
N GLU A 151 -4.55 3.05 5.00
CA GLU A 151 -3.35 3.22 5.83
C GLU A 151 -3.63 2.95 7.31
N LYS A 152 -4.77 3.42 7.84
CA LYS A 152 -5.17 3.22 9.25
C LYS A 152 -5.17 1.77 9.69
N TYR A 153 -5.61 0.89 8.80
CA TYR A 153 -5.61 -0.55 9.05
C TYR A 153 -4.23 -1.18 8.89
N SER A 154 -3.43 -0.70 7.93
CA SER A 154 -2.24 -1.43 7.48
C SER A 154 -0.95 -1.07 8.22
N GLN A 155 -0.71 0.22 8.46
CA GLN A 155 0.60 0.69 8.94
C GLN A 155 0.56 1.90 9.87
N HIS A 156 -0.60 2.54 10.02
CA HIS A 156 -0.71 3.80 10.74
C HIS A 156 -0.24 3.72 12.21
N ALA A 157 -0.50 2.61 12.91
CA ALA A 157 -0.04 2.44 14.29
C ALA A 157 1.50 2.49 14.40
N ALA A 158 2.22 1.89 13.44
CA ALA A 158 3.67 1.98 13.39
C ALA A 158 4.15 3.40 13.03
N ILE A 159 3.48 4.06 12.07
CA ILE A 159 3.79 5.44 11.67
C ILE A 159 3.62 6.41 12.84
N GLU A 160 2.51 6.33 13.56
CA GLU A 160 2.22 7.16 14.74
C GLU A 160 3.28 6.96 15.83
N PHE A 161 3.70 5.71 16.08
CA PHE A 161 4.79 5.43 16.99
C PHE A 161 6.09 6.09 16.54
N TYR A 162 6.47 5.98 15.26
CA TYR A 162 7.66 6.65 14.75
C TYR A 162 7.57 8.18 14.89
N GLN A 163 6.42 8.78 14.58
CA GLN A 163 6.19 10.22 14.74
C GLN A 163 6.31 10.66 16.21
N SER A 164 5.86 9.85 17.16
CA SER A 164 5.97 10.14 18.59
C SER A 164 7.43 10.19 19.10
N LYS A 165 8.36 9.62 18.32
CA LYS A 165 9.79 9.55 18.63
C LYS A 165 10.63 10.59 17.90
N ARG A 166 10.02 11.55 17.22
CA ARG A 166 10.73 12.64 16.54
C ARG A 166 11.57 13.45 17.52
N GLY A 167 12.82 13.71 17.14
CA GLY A 167 13.77 14.47 17.95
C GLY A 167 14.32 13.74 19.18
N GLU A 168 13.84 12.52 19.47
CA GLU A 168 14.35 11.73 20.58
C GLU A 168 15.67 11.03 20.21
N ASP A 169 16.67 11.13 21.11
CA ASP A 169 17.96 10.48 20.93
C ASP A 169 17.87 8.99 21.30
N CYS A 170 17.34 8.19 20.37
CA CYS A 170 17.03 6.78 20.56
C CYS A 170 17.26 5.95 19.30
N TYR A 171 17.39 4.63 19.47
CA TYR A 171 17.37 3.66 18.38
C TYR A 171 15.94 3.17 18.14
N ILE A 172 15.60 2.92 16.88
CA ILE A 172 14.31 2.31 16.50
C ILE A 172 14.60 1.16 15.53
N LEU A 173 14.20 -0.05 15.91
CA LEU A 173 14.37 -1.25 15.11
C LEU A 173 13.01 -1.93 14.85
N PRO A 174 12.43 -1.74 13.65
CA PRO A 174 11.34 -2.59 13.20
C PRO A 174 11.86 -4.01 12.93
N LEU A 175 11.24 -5.05 13.49
CA LEU A 175 11.63 -6.44 13.23
C LEU A 175 11.06 -7.02 11.93
N HIS A 176 10.23 -6.23 11.25
CA HIS A 176 9.81 -6.46 9.88
C HIS A 176 10.54 -5.50 8.92
N LYS A 177 10.59 -5.84 7.63
CA LYS A 177 11.18 -4.95 6.62
C LYS A 177 10.37 -3.65 6.51
N SER A 178 10.94 -2.54 6.96
CA SER A 178 10.34 -1.21 6.85
C SER A 178 11.40 -0.11 6.90
N TYR A 179 11.25 0.91 6.06
CA TYR A 179 12.07 2.13 6.08
C TYR A 179 11.29 3.33 6.67
N ALA A 180 10.04 3.11 7.10
CA ALA A 180 9.17 4.16 7.59
C ALA A 180 9.74 4.87 8.84
N HIS A 181 10.41 4.11 9.71
CA HIS A 181 11.04 4.65 10.92
C HIS A 181 12.07 5.74 10.63
N TYR A 182 12.85 5.65 9.54
CA TYR A 182 13.81 6.69 9.18
C TYR A 182 13.13 8.02 8.88
N PHE A 183 12.11 7.99 8.02
CA PHE A 183 11.42 9.19 7.57
C PHE A 183 10.48 9.75 8.64
N TYR A 184 9.62 8.91 9.22
CA TYR A 184 8.56 9.38 10.11
C TYR A 184 9.05 9.79 11.49
N SER A 185 10.21 9.30 11.93
CA SER A 185 10.83 9.74 13.19
C SER A 185 11.96 10.76 13.01
N ASP A 186 12.18 11.25 11.79
CA ASP A 186 13.20 12.26 11.45
C ASP A 186 14.61 11.84 11.94
N ARG A 187 15.01 10.60 11.62
CA ARG A 187 16.24 10.00 12.16
C ARG A 187 17.47 10.73 11.63
N GLN A 188 18.32 11.11 12.58
CA GLN A 188 19.65 11.64 12.31
C GLN A 188 20.68 10.50 12.16
N PRO A 189 21.77 10.68 11.38
CA PRO A 189 22.76 9.63 11.13
C PRO A 189 23.38 8.97 12.37
N GLN A 190 23.50 9.71 13.48
CA GLN A 190 23.98 9.17 14.76
C GLN A 190 23.03 8.14 15.42
N ASN A 191 21.78 8.05 14.95
CA ASN A 191 20.72 7.23 15.55
C ASN A 191 20.23 6.13 14.60
N THR A 192 21.01 5.81 13.57
CA THR A 192 20.66 4.80 12.55
C THR A 192 21.36 3.46 12.79
N ASN A 193 21.86 3.19 14.01
CA ASN A 193 22.38 1.86 14.30
C ASN A 193 21.24 0.83 14.20
N THR A 194 21.38 -0.12 13.28
CA THR A 194 20.43 -1.22 13.06
C THR A 194 21.01 -2.57 13.42
N ASP A 195 22.16 -2.62 14.09
CA ASP A 195 22.75 -3.87 14.55
C ASP A 195 21.83 -4.52 15.60
N ARG A 196 21.15 -5.56 15.16
CA ARG A 196 20.17 -6.28 15.97
C ARG A 196 20.80 -6.89 17.22
N GLU A 197 22.03 -7.41 17.14
CA GLU A 197 22.68 -8.04 18.29
C GLU A 197 23.07 -7.00 19.34
N PHE A 198 23.65 -5.88 18.90
CA PHE A 198 23.94 -4.75 19.76
C PHE A 198 22.68 -4.20 20.44
N LEU A 199 21.59 -3.97 19.70
CA LEU A 199 20.36 -3.41 20.25
C LEU A 199 19.64 -4.37 21.19
N GLN A 200 19.62 -5.68 20.90
CA GLN A 200 18.89 -6.67 21.69
C GLN A 200 19.69 -7.19 22.90
N ARG A 201 21.03 -7.22 22.82
CA ARG A 201 21.87 -7.88 23.84
C ARG A 201 23.06 -7.05 24.29
N GLY A 202 23.54 -6.15 23.44
CA GLY A 202 24.68 -5.29 23.73
C GLY A 202 24.41 -4.27 24.84
N ALA A 203 25.46 -3.58 25.27
CA ALA A 203 25.35 -2.44 26.16
C ALA A 203 24.96 -1.20 25.35
N ILE A 204 23.66 -0.91 25.29
CA ILE A 204 23.13 0.26 24.59
C ILE A 204 23.42 1.53 25.41
N ASP A 205 23.72 2.62 24.71
CA ASP A 205 23.98 3.96 25.24
C ASP A 205 22.74 4.87 25.19
N LYS A 206 21.71 4.45 24.44
CA LYS A 206 20.45 5.17 24.23
C LYS A 206 19.25 4.23 24.31
N PRO A 207 18.03 4.72 24.60
CA PRO A 207 16.83 3.91 24.52
C PRO A 207 16.70 3.23 23.16
N ALA A 208 16.37 1.94 23.14
CA ALA A 208 16.12 1.16 21.94
C ALA A 208 14.65 0.73 21.88
N TYR A 209 13.96 1.17 20.84
CA TYR A 209 12.56 0.85 20.59
C TYR A 209 12.44 -0.22 19.52
N PHE A 210 11.56 -1.20 19.75
CA PHE A 210 11.32 -2.31 18.85
C PHE A 210 9.87 -2.32 18.39
N VAL A 211 9.65 -2.46 17.08
CA VAL A 211 8.32 -2.51 16.47
C VAL A 211 8.12 -3.86 15.79
N LEU A 212 7.21 -4.66 16.34
CA LEU A 212 6.95 -6.03 15.93
C LEU A 212 5.56 -6.15 15.32
N ARG A 213 5.37 -7.13 14.44
CA ARG A 213 4.01 -7.63 14.18
C ARG A 213 3.58 -8.44 15.39
N ASN A 214 2.37 -8.18 15.87
CA ASN A 214 1.79 -8.91 17.00
C ASN A 214 1.30 -10.30 16.55
N GLN A 215 2.25 -11.11 16.10
CA GLN A 215 2.09 -12.54 15.89
C GLN A 215 2.83 -13.25 17.02
N GLN A 216 2.18 -14.20 17.67
CA GLN A 216 2.72 -14.89 18.85
C GLN A 216 4.15 -15.39 18.63
N ARG A 217 4.42 -16.03 17.49
CA ARG A 217 5.76 -16.52 17.15
C ARG A 217 6.84 -15.43 17.07
N GLU A 218 6.50 -14.24 16.56
CA GLU A 218 7.44 -13.12 16.43
C GLU A 218 7.72 -12.49 17.80
N VAL A 219 6.66 -12.33 18.61
CA VAL A 219 6.75 -11.78 19.97
C VAL A 219 7.55 -12.71 20.89
N ASP A 220 7.21 -14.00 20.92
CA ASP A 220 7.89 -15.00 21.77
C ASP A 220 9.39 -15.13 21.39
N GLY A 221 9.67 -15.12 20.09
CA GLY A 221 11.04 -15.13 19.56
C GLY A 221 11.84 -13.89 19.94
N PHE A 222 11.21 -12.73 20.03
CA PHE A 222 11.87 -11.49 20.47
C PHE A 222 12.10 -11.44 21.98
N VAL A 223 11.07 -11.74 22.77
CA VAL A 223 11.14 -11.67 24.25
C VAL A 223 12.17 -12.67 24.79
N SER A 224 12.29 -13.85 24.19
CA SER A 224 13.33 -14.82 24.53
C SER A 224 14.76 -14.35 24.20
N GLN A 225 14.93 -13.48 23.20
CA GLN A 225 16.23 -12.95 22.79
C GLN A 225 16.63 -11.65 23.49
N THR A 226 15.65 -10.89 23.97
CA THR A 226 15.78 -9.52 24.52
C THR A 226 15.09 -9.45 25.88
N VAL A 227 15.71 -10.08 26.89
CA VAL A 227 15.06 -10.37 28.19
C VAL A 227 14.76 -9.11 29.00
N ASP A 228 15.52 -8.04 28.82
CA ASP A 228 15.36 -6.75 29.50
C ASP A 228 14.48 -5.76 28.73
N ALA A 229 13.86 -6.16 27.61
CA ALA A 229 12.88 -5.33 26.92
C ALA A 229 11.55 -5.28 27.67
N MET A 230 11.04 -4.07 27.87
CA MET A 230 9.74 -3.80 28.46
C MET A 230 8.70 -3.58 27.37
N LYS A 231 7.56 -4.25 27.47
CA LYS A 231 6.42 -4.01 26.58
C LYS A 231 5.82 -2.64 26.90
N LEU A 232 5.67 -1.79 25.88
CA LEU A 232 5.00 -0.49 26.00
C LEU A 232 3.49 -0.69 25.88
N TYR A 233 3.03 -1.19 24.73
CA TYR A 233 1.61 -1.46 24.43
C TYR A 233 1.47 -2.25 23.12
N ASP A 234 0.24 -2.71 22.85
CA ASP A 234 -0.17 -3.23 21.53
C ASP A 234 -1.15 -2.25 20.88
N LYS A 235 -1.08 -2.10 19.55
CA LYS A 235 -2.03 -1.28 18.79
C LYS A 235 -2.15 -1.78 17.36
N ASN A 236 -3.39 -2.05 16.94
CA ASN A 236 -3.77 -2.41 15.56
C ASN A 236 -2.81 -3.42 14.92
N GLY A 237 -2.60 -4.58 15.54
CA GLY A 237 -1.71 -5.62 15.00
C GLY A 237 -0.22 -5.39 15.24
N PHE A 238 0.21 -4.26 15.81
CA PHE A 238 1.62 -4.03 16.18
C PHE A 238 1.85 -4.17 17.69
N ALA A 239 3.04 -4.64 18.04
CA ALA A 239 3.53 -4.74 19.41
C ALA A 239 4.76 -3.81 19.56
N PHE A 240 4.75 -2.96 20.59
CA PHE A 240 5.81 -1.97 20.82
C PHE A 240 6.56 -2.27 22.11
N TYR A 241 7.89 -2.30 22.02
CA TYR A 241 8.77 -2.60 23.15
C TYR A 241 9.86 -1.53 23.26
N ALA A 242 10.39 -1.36 24.47
CA ALA A 242 11.51 -0.48 24.77
C ALA A 242 12.54 -1.22 25.62
N ARG A 243 13.81 -0.94 25.36
CA ARG A 243 14.93 -1.34 26.20
C ARG A 243 15.73 -0.09 26.56
N TYR A 244 16.05 0.08 27.83
CA TYR A 244 16.75 1.26 28.32
C TYR A 244 18.21 0.93 28.65
N PRO A 245 19.14 1.88 28.45
CA PRO A 245 20.51 1.77 28.97
C PRO A 245 20.51 1.47 30.47
N LYS A 246 21.50 0.69 30.92
CA LYS A 246 21.73 0.46 32.35
C LYS A 246 22.53 1.59 32.97
#